data_AF-A0A4R0JJS6-F1
#
_entry.id   AF-A0A4R0JJS6-F1
#
_cell.length_a   1.000
_cell.length_b   1.000
_cell.length_c   1.000
_cell.angle_alpha   90.00
_cell.angle_beta   90.00
_cell.angle_gamma   90.00
#
_symmetry.space_group_name_H-M   'P 1'
#
loop_
_entity.id
_entity.type
_entity.pdbx_description
1 polymer ?
#
loop_
_entity_poly.entity_id
_entity_poly.type
_entity_poly.pdbx_seq_one_letter_code
_entity_poly.pdbx_strand_id
1 'polypeptide(L)'
;MTQKIDEDSVVWLTQDGYDQLKSELEHLKGPARAEITQRISEARDEGDLKENGGYHAAKDEQGKIEARIRQLEDMLRRARVGETPKAGGKIEPGMKVSIKFAGDDDVETFLLGSRELLALDASVDIDVYSPQSPLGAAILGKKKGDKASYEAPNGKDVTVEIVGAEPFTG
;
A
#
# COMPACT_ATOMS: atom_id res chain seq x y z
N MET A 1 -26.58 7.53 10.55
CA MET A 1 -25.42 7.81 11.40
C MET A 1 -24.18 7.55 10.55
N THR A 2 -23.64 8.57 9.91
CA THR A 2 -22.45 8.44 9.04
C THR A 2 -21.27 8.23 9.96
N GLN A 3 -20.70 7.01 9.96
CA GLN A 3 -19.43 6.78 10.62
C GLN A 3 -18.40 7.69 9.96
N LYS A 4 -17.88 8.64 10.73
CA LYS A 4 -16.61 9.30 10.40
C LYS A 4 -15.59 8.17 10.32
N ILE A 5 -15.15 7.83 9.11
CA ILE A 5 -13.93 7.05 8.96
C ILE A 5 -12.83 7.94 9.55
N ASP A 6 -12.23 7.51 10.66
CA ASP A 6 -11.06 8.16 11.24
C ASP A 6 -10.04 8.41 10.12
N GLU A 7 -9.76 9.68 9.82
CA GLU A 7 -8.92 10.07 8.68
C GLU A 7 -7.50 9.50 8.77
N ASP A 8 -7.04 9.15 9.97
CA ASP A 8 -5.79 8.43 10.25
C ASP A 8 -5.72 7.01 9.69
N SER A 9 -6.85 6.42 9.29
CA SER A 9 -6.93 5.01 8.84
C SER A 9 -7.11 4.85 7.34
N VAL A 10 -7.22 5.95 6.58
CA VAL A 10 -7.51 5.94 5.15
C VAL A 10 -6.32 5.40 4.36
N VAL A 11 -6.53 4.33 3.62
CA VAL A 11 -5.57 3.81 2.64
C VAL A 11 -5.85 4.50 1.31
N TRP A 12 -4.91 5.26 0.77
CA TRP A 12 -5.07 5.87 -0.54
C TRP A 12 -4.62 4.86 -1.60
N LEU A 13 -5.45 4.62 -2.62
CA LEU A 13 -5.13 3.71 -3.72
C LEU A 13 -5.41 4.39 -5.05
N THR A 14 -4.62 4.04 -6.06
CA THR A 14 -5.00 4.26 -7.46
C THR A 14 -6.13 3.29 -7.84
N GLN A 15 -6.84 3.58 -8.93
CA GLN A 15 -7.86 2.66 -9.44
C GLN A 15 -7.27 1.29 -9.77
N ASP A 16 -6.14 1.25 -10.48
CA ASP A 16 -5.43 0.00 -10.78
C ASP A 16 -5.02 -0.77 -9.51
N GLY A 17 -4.45 -0.09 -8.50
CA GLY A 17 -4.05 -0.75 -7.26
C GLY A 17 -5.25 -1.32 -6.47
N TYR A 18 -6.39 -0.60 -6.48
CA TYR A 18 -7.63 -1.12 -5.91
C TYR A 18 -8.12 -2.36 -6.65
N ASP A 19 -8.13 -2.33 -7.99
CA ASP A 19 -8.60 -3.43 -8.82
C ASP A 19 -7.70 -4.67 -8.69
N GLN A 20 -6.39 -4.50 -8.58
CA GLN A 20 -5.44 -5.58 -8.29
C GLN A 20 -5.73 -6.25 -6.94
N LEU A 21 -5.87 -5.47 -5.85
CA LEU A 21 -6.18 -6.00 -4.52
C LEU A 21 -7.54 -6.70 -4.49
N LYS A 22 -8.53 -6.14 -5.20
CA LYS A 22 -9.85 -6.75 -5.31
C LYS A 22 -9.80 -8.08 -6.07
N SER A 23 -9.07 -8.13 -7.18
CA SER A 23 -8.86 -9.36 -7.94
C SER A 23 -8.14 -10.43 -7.11
N GLU A 24 -7.10 -10.04 -6.36
CA GLU A 24 -6.42 -10.94 -5.43
C GLU A 24 -7.40 -11.48 -4.38
N LEU A 25 -8.20 -10.61 -3.76
CA LEU A 25 -9.19 -10.99 -2.76
C LEU A 25 -10.22 -11.98 -3.32
N GLU A 26 -10.73 -11.74 -4.53
CA GLU A 26 -11.69 -12.63 -5.19
C GLU A 26 -11.09 -14.01 -5.47
N HIS A 27 -9.84 -14.06 -5.95
CA HIS A 27 -9.12 -15.32 -6.15
C HIS A 27 -8.92 -16.09 -4.84
N LEU A 28 -8.48 -15.39 -3.78
CA LEU A 28 -8.23 -16.02 -2.48
C LEU A 28 -9.51 -16.53 -1.82
N LYS A 29 -10.62 -15.78 -1.90
CA LYS A 29 -11.91 -16.18 -1.32
C LYS A 29 -12.63 -17.27 -2.11
N GLY A 30 -12.35 -17.37 -3.41
CA GLY A 30 -12.97 -18.34 -4.30
C GLY A 30 -12.05 -19.53 -4.57
N PRO A 31 -11.41 -19.59 -5.75
CA PRO A 31 -10.69 -20.77 -6.22
C PRO A 31 -9.61 -21.27 -5.26
N ALA A 32 -8.77 -20.39 -4.69
CA ALA A 32 -7.67 -20.83 -3.82
C ALA A 32 -8.18 -21.45 -2.51
N ARG A 33 -9.18 -20.84 -1.86
CA ARG A 33 -9.80 -21.40 -0.65
C ARG A 33 -10.50 -22.73 -0.92
N ALA A 34 -11.15 -22.88 -2.08
CA ALA A 34 -11.78 -24.13 -2.49
C ALA A 34 -10.73 -25.24 -2.68
N GLU A 35 -9.63 -24.95 -3.36
CA GLU A 35 -8.52 -25.89 -3.58
C GLU A 35 -7.90 -26.35 -2.25
N ILE A 36 -7.60 -25.42 -1.34
CA ILE A 36 -7.06 -25.77 -0.02
C ILE A 36 -8.05 -26.61 0.78
N THR A 37 -9.35 -26.30 0.71
CA THR A 37 -10.40 -27.09 1.38
C THR A 37 -10.44 -28.52 0.84
N GLN A 38 -10.32 -28.68 -0.48
CA GLN A 38 -10.24 -29.98 -1.12
C GLN A 38 -8.99 -30.75 -0.67
N ARG A 39 -7.81 -30.12 -0.70
CA ARG A 39 -6.55 -30.75 -0.23
C ARG A 39 -6.62 -31.18 1.23
N ILE A 40 -7.25 -30.39 2.10
CA ILE A 40 -7.49 -30.77 3.50
C ILE A 40 -8.42 -31.99 3.58
N SER A 41 -9.46 -32.05 2.75
CA SER A 41 -10.38 -33.19 2.72
C SER A 41 -9.69 -34.46 2.24
N GLU A 42 -8.92 -34.39 1.16
CA GLU A 42 -8.17 -35.51 0.61
C GLU A 42 -7.14 -36.03 1.61
N ALA A 43 -6.35 -35.15 2.22
CA ALA A 43 -5.39 -35.53 3.26
C ALA A 43 -6.06 -36.10 4.52
N ARG A 44 -7.33 -35.78 4.78
CA ARG A 44 -8.09 -36.37 5.89
C ARG A 44 -8.44 -37.83 5.66
N ASP A 45 -8.65 -38.21 4.40
CA ASP A 45 -9.03 -39.56 4.02
C ASP A 45 -7.82 -40.52 3.98
N GLU A 46 -6.59 -39.99 4.02
CA GLU A 46 -5.33 -40.74 3.93
C GLU A 46 -4.86 -41.41 5.25
N GLY A 47 -5.56 -41.20 6.37
CA GLY A 47 -5.30 -41.93 7.63
C GLY A 47 -5.03 -41.05 8.85
N ASP A 48 -3.99 -41.37 9.63
CA ASP A 48 -3.72 -40.67 10.89
C ASP A 48 -3.28 -39.22 10.66
N LEU A 49 -4.17 -38.29 11.00
CA LEU A 49 -3.97 -36.84 10.86
C LEU A 49 -2.78 -36.32 11.69
N LYS A 50 -2.40 -37.02 12.75
CA LYS A 50 -1.32 -36.56 13.61
C LYS A 50 0.03 -36.61 12.90
N GLU A 51 0.22 -37.60 12.03
CA GLU A 51 1.46 -37.81 11.27
C GLU A 51 1.35 -37.38 9.80
N ASN A 52 0.15 -37.03 9.31
CA ASN A 52 -0.04 -36.57 7.95
C ASN A 52 0.54 -35.16 7.73
N GLY A 53 1.75 -35.08 7.17
CA GLY A 53 2.41 -33.82 6.83
C GLY A 53 1.66 -32.99 5.78
N GLY A 54 0.94 -33.64 4.85
CA GLY A 54 0.09 -32.96 3.85
C GLY A 54 -1.10 -32.25 4.49
N TYR A 55 -1.73 -32.87 5.49
CA TYR A 55 -2.81 -32.25 6.26
C TYR A 55 -2.32 -31.01 7.01
N HIS A 56 -1.20 -31.11 7.73
CA HIS A 56 -0.63 -29.97 8.46
C HIS A 56 -0.22 -28.84 7.52
N ALA A 57 0.43 -29.16 6.39
CA ALA A 57 0.81 -28.16 5.38
C ALA A 57 -0.40 -27.44 4.80
N ALA A 58 -1.47 -28.17 4.46
CA ALA A 58 -2.70 -27.58 3.94
C ALA A 58 -3.43 -26.71 4.98
N LYS A 59 -3.38 -27.10 6.26
CA LYS A 59 -3.91 -26.30 7.38
C LYS A 59 -3.11 -25.01 7.61
N ASP A 60 -1.79 -25.07 7.52
CA ASP A 60 -0.93 -23.89 7.62
C ASP A 60 -1.17 -22.93 6.45
N GLU A 61 -1.29 -23.47 5.24
CA GLU A 61 -1.62 -22.68 4.04
C GLU A 61 -2.99 -22.03 4.16
N GLN A 62 -4.00 -22.77 4.66
CA GLN A 62 -5.30 -22.20 5.00
C GLN A 62 -5.14 -21.01 5.96
N GLY A 63 -4.35 -21.16 7.03
CA GLY A 63 -4.09 -20.07 7.97
C GLY A 63 -3.48 -18.83 7.31
N LYS A 64 -2.52 -19.02 6.40
CA LYS A 64 -1.88 -17.93 5.65
C LYS A 64 -2.85 -17.20 4.73
N ILE A 65 -3.64 -17.93 3.95
CA ILE A 65 -4.62 -17.29 3.04
C ILE A 65 -5.69 -16.53 3.82
N GLU A 66 -6.16 -17.07 4.96
CA GLU A 66 -7.16 -16.41 5.81
C GLU A 66 -6.60 -15.15 6.49
N ALA A 67 -5.30 -15.13 6.81
CA ALA A 67 -4.64 -13.91 7.26
C ALA A 67 -4.59 -12.85 6.14
N ARG A 68 -4.20 -13.23 4.92
CA ARG A 68 -4.13 -12.31 3.78
C ARG A 68 -5.51 -11.78 3.39
N ILE A 69 -6.54 -12.62 3.35
CA ILE A 69 -7.93 -12.21 3.09
C ILE A 69 -8.37 -11.13 4.06
N ARG A 70 -8.13 -11.30 5.36
CA ARG A 70 -8.49 -10.29 6.37
C ARG A 70 -7.75 -8.97 6.18
N GLN A 71 -6.47 -9.02 5.79
CA GLN A 71 -5.70 -7.82 5.48
C GLN A 71 -6.27 -7.09 4.25
N LEU A 72 -6.55 -7.81 3.18
CA LEU A 72 -7.12 -7.25 1.94
C LEU A 72 -8.51 -6.66 2.18
N GLU A 73 -9.37 -7.34 2.92
CA GLU A 73 -10.71 -6.83 3.28
C GLU A 73 -10.62 -5.53 4.09
N ASP A 74 -9.68 -5.47 5.04
CA ASP A 74 -9.45 -4.27 5.84
C ASP A 74 -8.92 -3.10 4.99
N MET A 75 -7.93 -3.36 4.13
CA MET A 75 -7.36 -2.37 3.22
C MET A 75 -8.42 -1.81 2.25
N LEU A 76 -9.16 -2.69 1.57
CA LEU A 76 -10.19 -2.29 0.60
C LEU A 76 -11.36 -1.54 1.27
N ARG A 77 -11.69 -1.86 2.52
CA ARG A 77 -12.71 -1.15 3.30
C ARG A 77 -12.26 0.27 3.66
N ARG A 78 -10.98 0.45 3.98
CA ARG A 78 -10.37 1.75 4.32
C ARG A 78 -9.91 2.53 3.08
N ALA A 79 -10.01 1.93 1.90
CA ALA A 79 -9.51 2.50 0.67
C ALA A 79 -10.29 3.75 0.25
N ARG A 80 -9.59 4.85 0.00
CA ARG A 80 -10.05 5.92 -0.88
C ARG A 80 -9.35 5.80 -2.22
N VAL A 81 -10.15 5.54 -3.24
CA VAL A 81 -9.68 5.48 -4.62
C VAL A 81 -9.69 6.89 -5.19
N GLY A 82 -8.51 7.41 -5.52
CA GLY A 82 -8.36 8.68 -6.25
C GLY A 82 -8.25 8.43 -7.75
N GLU A 83 -8.53 9.46 -8.56
CA GLU A 83 -8.15 9.44 -9.97
C GLU A 83 -6.63 9.31 -10.08
N THR A 84 -6.14 8.46 -10.98
CA THR A 84 -4.70 8.36 -11.28
C THR A 84 -4.20 9.75 -11.64
N PRO A 85 -3.30 10.34 -10.83
CA PRO A 85 -2.88 11.69 -11.09
C PRO A 85 -2.19 11.77 -12.46
N LYS A 86 -2.39 12.84 -13.23
CA LYS A 86 -1.68 12.99 -14.52
C LYS A 86 -0.22 13.33 -14.26
N ALA A 87 0.71 12.75 -15.03
CA ALA A 87 2.12 13.12 -14.97
C ALA A 87 2.30 14.63 -15.23
N GLY A 88 3.10 15.29 -14.39
CA GLY A 88 3.25 16.75 -14.40
C GLY A 88 2.09 17.54 -13.77
N GLY A 89 1.12 16.84 -13.17
CA GLY A 89 0.05 17.40 -12.37
C GLY A 89 0.50 17.85 -10.97
N LYS A 90 -0.48 18.12 -10.11
CA LYS A 90 -0.23 18.41 -8.70
C LYS A 90 0.17 17.12 -7.98
N ILE A 91 1.01 17.24 -6.96
CA ILE A 91 1.37 16.15 -6.06
C ILE A 91 0.13 15.72 -5.29
N GLU A 92 -0.20 14.44 -5.41
CA GLU A 92 -1.34 13.78 -4.78
C GLU A 92 -0.88 12.43 -4.20
N PRO A 93 -1.61 11.87 -3.21
CA PRO A 93 -1.33 10.53 -2.73
C PRO A 93 -1.32 9.50 -3.88
N GLY A 94 -0.37 8.56 -3.86
CA GLY A 94 -0.15 7.60 -4.93
C GLY A 94 0.86 8.05 -6.00
N MET A 95 1.57 9.15 -5.79
CA MET A 95 2.68 9.57 -6.65
C MET A 95 4.06 9.20 -6.07
N LYS A 96 5.00 8.84 -6.94
CA LYS A 96 6.44 8.95 -6.68
C LYS A 96 6.86 10.41 -6.81
N VAL A 97 7.35 10.97 -5.72
CA VAL A 97 7.79 12.36 -5.64
C VAL A 97 9.31 12.37 -5.49
N SER A 98 9.97 13.19 -6.31
CA SER A 98 11.40 13.44 -6.21
C SER A 98 11.63 14.87 -5.73
N ILE A 99 12.43 15.03 -4.68
CA ILE A 99 12.76 16.31 -4.06
C ILE A 99 14.27 16.51 -3.96
N LYS A 100 14.68 17.78 -3.81
CA LYS A 100 16.03 18.18 -3.40
C LYS A 100 15.95 19.04 -2.14
N PHE A 101 16.85 18.84 -1.18
CA PHE A 101 16.97 19.73 -0.03
C PHE A 101 17.69 21.02 -0.41
N ALA A 102 17.32 22.13 0.21
CA ALA A 102 17.98 23.40 -0.02
C ALA A 102 19.46 23.34 0.39
N GLY A 103 20.36 23.59 -0.56
CA GLY A 103 21.80 23.52 -0.35
C GLY A 103 22.41 22.13 -0.55
N ASP A 104 21.60 21.16 -0.97
CA ASP A 104 22.02 19.82 -1.38
C ASP A 104 21.64 19.58 -2.85
N ASP A 105 22.48 18.86 -3.57
CA ASP A 105 22.23 18.47 -4.96
C ASP A 105 21.64 17.07 -5.10
N ASP A 106 21.64 16.28 -4.01
CA ASP A 106 21.10 14.93 -3.99
C ASP A 106 19.57 14.92 -4.15
N VAL A 107 19.10 13.99 -4.99
CA VAL A 107 17.67 13.79 -5.27
C VAL A 107 17.17 12.61 -4.46
N GLU A 108 16.24 12.87 -3.55
CA GLU A 108 15.52 11.83 -2.81
C GLU A 108 14.19 11.55 -3.52
N THR A 109 13.87 10.27 -3.72
CA THR A 109 12.58 9.86 -4.31
C THR A 109 11.84 8.92 -3.38
N PHE A 110 10.59 9.23 -3.11
CA PHE A 110 9.73 8.46 -2.21
C PHE A 110 8.31 8.36 -2.76
N LEU A 111 7.54 7.40 -2.25
CA LEU A 111 6.12 7.27 -2.50
C LEU A 111 5.34 8.11 -1.47
N LEU A 112 4.49 9.04 -1.96
CA LEU A 112 3.57 9.76 -1.10
C LEU A 112 2.32 8.90 -0.88
N GLY A 113 2.21 8.26 0.29
CA GLY A 113 1.13 7.31 0.55
C GLY A 113 1.28 6.59 1.89
N SER A 114 0.54 5.51 2.08
CA SER A 114 0.71 4.64 3.25
C SER A 114 1.66 3.49 2.94
N ARG A 115 2.33 2.92 3.95
CA ARG A 115 3.22 1.77 3.75
C ARG A 115 2.48 0.55 3.19
N GLU A 116 1.16 0.49 3.35
CA GLU A 116 0.33 -0.57 2.79
C GLU A 116 0.29 -0.54 1.25
N LEU A 117 0.62 0.59 0.60
CA LEU A 117 0.78 0.69 -0.86
C LEU A 117 1.97 -0.13 -1.36
N LEU A 118 3.05 -0.26 -0.58
CA LEU A 118 4.18 -1.13 -0.93
C LEU A 118 3.81 -2.62 -0.89
N ALA A 119 2.72 -2.99 -0.20
CA ALA A 119 2.27 -4.37 -0.17
C ALA A 119 1.63 -4.83 -1.50
N LEU A 120 1.46 -3.92 -2.46
CA LEU A 120 1.08 -4.22 -3.85
C LEU A 120 2.27 -4.80 -4.63
N ASP A 121 3.48 -4.32 -4.36
CA ASP A 121 4.69 -4.79 -5.01
C ASP A 121 5.87 -4.82 -4.03
N ALA A 122 6.16 -6.02 -3.52
CA ALA A 122 7.25 -6.27 -2.59
C ALA A 122 8.65 -6.10 -3.22
N SER A 123 8.75 -5.89 -4.54
CA SER A 123 10.01 -5.60 -5.24
C SER A 123 10.38 -4.12 -5.23
N VAL A 124 9.45 -3.24 -4.85
CA VAL A 124 9.68 -1.80 -4.78
C VAL A 124 10.31 -1.44 -3.44
N ASP A 125 11.64 -1.31 -3.45
CA ASP A 125 12.42 -0.72 -2.35
C ASP A 125 12.45 0.81 -2.50
N ILE A 126 11.38 1.46 -2.07
CA ILE A 126 11.27 2.92 -2.04
C ILE A 126 10.73 3.38 -0.68
N ASP A 127 11.26 4.48 -0.17
CA ASP A 127 10.73 5.10 1.05
C ASP A 127 9.29 5.56 0.85
N VAL A 128 8.50 5.52 1.93
CA VAL A 128 7.10 5.93 1.93
C VAL A 128 6.87 7.01 2.95
N TYR A 129 6.37 8.15 2.50
CA TYR A 129 5.98 9.24 3.37
C TYR A 129 4.47 9.45 3.35
N SER A 130 3.90 9.57 4.55
CA SER A 130 2.47 9.82 4.71
C SER A 130 2.12 11.23 4.21
N PRO A 131 0.97 11.42 3.53
CA PRO A 131 0.42 12.73 3.24
C PRO A 131 0.23 13.63 4.48
N GLN A 132 0.13 13.02 5.67
CA GLN A 132 -0.01 13.75 6.95
C GLN A 132 1.33 14.06 7.62
N SER A 133 2.45 13.55 7.10
CA SER A 133 3.78 13.93 7.62
C SER A 133 4.05 15.41 7.35
N PRO A 134 4.93 16.09 8.13
CA PRO A 134 5.26 17.50 7.89
C PRO A 134 5.70 17.78 6.44
N LEU A 135 6.52 16.89 5.87
CA LEU A 135 6.92 16.97 4.47
C LEU A 135 5.73 16.74 3.52
N GLY A 136 4.98 15.65 3.72
CA GLY A 136 3.82 15.30 2.89
C GLY A 136 2.78 16.42 2.83
N ALA A 137 2.43 16.99 3.98
CA ALA A 137 1.49 18.09 4.09
C ALA A 137 1.97 19.35 3.36
N ALA A 138 3.28 19.62 3.36
CA ALA A 138 3.86 20.79 2.72
C ALA A 138 3.94 20.68 1.19
N ILE A 139 4.07 19.46 0.66
CA ILE A 139 4.18 19.21 -0.80
C ILE A 139 2.85 18.89 -1.47
N LEU A 140 1.81 18.50 -0.72
CA LEU A 140 0.48 18.23 -1.28
C LEU A 140 -0.02 19.40 -2.14
N GLY A 141 -0.49 19.09 -3.35
CA GLY A 141 -1.02 20.08 -4.27
C GLY A 141 0.03 20.92 -5.02
N LYS A 142 1.33 20.80 -4.67
CA LYS A 142 2.44 21.46 -5.37
C LYS A 142 2.79 20.74 -6.67
N LYS A 143 3.65 21.32 -7.49
CA LYS A 143 4.09 20.76 -8.77
C LYS A 143 5.60 20.85 -8.92
N LYS A 144 6.14 20.17 -9.94
CA LYS A 144 7.57 20.28 -10.30
C LYS A 144 7.99 21.75 -10.45
N GLY A 145 9.10 22.10 -9.80
CA GLY A 145 9.67 23.44 -9.73
C GLY A 145 9.18 24.27 -8.53
N ASP A 146 8.14 23.84 -7.82
CA ASP A 146 7.71 24.51 -6.60
C ASP A 146 8.68 24.20 -5.44
N LYS A 147 8.73 25.13 -4.48
CA LYS A 147 9.42 24.95 -3.20
C LYS A 147 8.40 24.80 -2.07
N ALA A 148 8.74 23.97 -1.10
CA ALA A 148 7.98 23.76 0.12
C ALA A 148 8.91 23.86 1.33
N SER A 149 8.40 24.43 2.41
CA SER A 149 9.11 24.50 3.69
C SER A 149 8.23 23.86 4.76
N TYR A 150 8.84 23.09 5.66
CA TYR A 150 8.17 22.42 6.76
C TYR A 150 9.08 22.35 7.98
N GLU A 151 8.49 22.25 9.16
CA GLU A 151 9.22 22.00 10.40
C GLU A 151 9.43 20.49 10.56
N ALA A 152 10.69 20.05 10.63
CA ALA A 152 11.01 18.67 10.93
C ALA A 152 10.72 18.36 12.42
N PRO A 153 10.51 17.09 12.82
CA PRO A 153 10.21 16.71 14.21
C PRO A 153 11.25 17.18 15.25
N ASN A 154 12.45 17.56 14.81
CA ASN A 154 13.51 18.12 15.64
C ASN A 154 13.43 19.66 15.80
N GLY A 155 12.37 20.30 15.31
CA GLY A 155 12.13 21.74 15.38
C GLY A 155 12.92 22.57 14.36
N LYS A 156 13.56 21.95 13.37
CA LYS A 156 14.30 22.67 12.32
C LYS A 156 13.40 22.94 11.11
N ASP A 157 13.47 24.16 10.58
CA ASP A 157 12.90 24.49 9.28
C ASP A 157 13.72 23.84 8.16
N VAL A 158 13.06 23.01 7.36
CA VAL A 158 13.62 22.34 6.19
C VAL A 158 12.91 22.88 4.96
N THR A 159 13.68 23.22 3.92
CA THR A 159 13.15 23.66 2.63
C THR A 159 13.56 22.67 1.55
N VAL A 160 12.60 22.29 0.72
CA VAL A 160 12.78 21.34 -0.38
C VAL A 160 12.27 21.93 -1.69
N GLU A 161 12.88 21.54 -2.79
CA GLU A 161 12.43 21.82 -4.15
C GLU A 161 11.93 20.54 -4.81
N ILE A 162 10.76 20.59 -5.42
CA ILE A 162 10.17 19.44 -6.11
C ILE A 162 10.77 19.34 -7.51
N VAL A 163 11.50 18.26 -7.78
CA VAL A 163 12.15 18.04 -9.08
C VAL A 163 11.38 17.07 -9.97
N GLY A 164 10.49 16.26 -9.40
CA GLY A 164 9.67 15.29 -10.14
C GLY A 164 8.44 14.86 -9.35
N ALA A 165 7.37 14.54 -10.08
CA ALA A 165 6.15 13.96 -9.55
C ALA A 165 5.51 13.09 -10.64
N GLU A 166 5.55 11.78 -10.43
CA GLU A 166 5.07 10.79 -11.39
C GLU A 166 4.11 9.81 -10.72
N PRO A 167 3.05 9.36 -11.39
CA PRO A 167 2.15 8.36 -10.82
C PRO A 167 2.90 7.09 -10.46
N PHE A 168 2.66 6.55 -9.27
CA PHE A 168 3.15 5.23 -8.93
C PHE A 168 2.27 4.20 -9.64
N THR A 169 2.87 3.56 -10.64
CA THR A 169 2.36 2.32 -11.21
C THR A 169 3.14 1.22 -10.53
N GLY A 170 2.49 0.51 -9.61
CA GLY A 170 2.97 -0.78 -9.13
C GLY A 170 2.87 -1.82 -10.23
#